data_AF-A0A2V5ISD9-F1
#
_entry.id   AF-A0A2V5ISD9-F1
#
_cell.length_a   1.000
_cell.length_b   1.000
_cell.length_c   1.000
_cell.angle_alpha   90.00
_cell.angle_beta   90.00
_cell.angle_gamma   90.00
#
_symmetry.space_group_name_H-M   'P 1'
#
loop_
_entity.id
_entity.type
_entity.pdbx_description
1 polymer ?
#
loop_
_entity_poly.entity_id
_entity_poly.type
_entity_poly.pdbx_seq_one_letter_code
_entity_poly.pdbx_strand_id
1 'polypeptide(L)' 'MERGSLRSCLCRLLRRAAGKDLGGRRQQFSDSQISNARRLIEAGEPATHVARDLSMSRATLYRRMAELDARDWIAQR' A
#
# COMPACT_ATOMS: atom_id res chain seq x y z
N MET A 1 37.58 2.85 4.19
CA MET A 1 37.39 1.96 3.02
C MET A 1 36.19 1.06 3.26
N GLU A 2 35.04 1.53 2.79
CA GLU A 2 33.71 0.97 3.05
C GLU A 2 33.39 -0.19 2.10
N ARG A 3 33.72 -1.42 2.52
CA ARG A 3 33.42 -2.64 1.74
C ARG A 3 32.11 -3.32 2.17
N GLY A 4 31.13 -2.56 2.66
CA GLY A 4 29.84 -3.08 3.14
C GLY A 4 28.63 -2.87 2.21
N SER A 5 28.70 -1.90 1.28
CA SER A 5 27.51 -1.38 0.58
C SER A 5 27.15 -2.12 -0.72
N LEU A 6 28.13 -2.69 -1.43
CA LEU A 6 27.92 -3.21 -2.78
C LEU A 6 27.16 -4.55 -2.84
N ARG A 7 27.22 -5.37 -1.78
CA ARG A 7 26.44 -6.63 -1.69
C ARG A 7 24.94 -6.38 -1.49
N SER A 8 24.57 -5.30 -0.79
CA SER A 8 23.17 -4.94 -0.52
C SER A 8 22.46 -4.40 -1.77
N CYS A 9 23.18 -3.64 -2.60
CA CYS A 9 22.64 -3.09 -3.86
C CYS A 9 22.42 -4.14 -4.94
N LEU A 10 23.35 -5.07 -5.14
CA LEU A 10 23.22 -6.10 -6.18
C LEU A 10 22.05 -7.06 -5.90
N CYS A 11 21.84 -7.40 -4.63
CA CYS A 11 20.71 -8.23 -4.19
C CYS A 11 19.36 -7.53 -4.40
N ARG A 12 19.30 -6.19 -4.37
CA ARG A 12 18.07 -5.42 -4.59
C ARG A 12 17.62 -5.45 -6.06
N LEU A 13 18.56 -5.37 -7.00
CA LEU A 13 18.27 -5.41 -8.45
C LEU A 13 17.83 -6.80 -8.91
N LEU A 14 18.51 -7.85 -8.44
CA LEU A 14 18.17 -9.24 -8.75
C LEU A 14 16.80 -9.65 -8.20
N ARG A 15 16.37 -9.09 -7.06
CA ARG A 15 15.00 -9.29 -6.52
C ARG A 15 13.91 -8.62 -7.35
N ARG A 16 14.17 -7.43 -7.92
CA ARG A 16 13.21 -6.73 -8.79
C ARG A 16 12.94 -7.50 -10.09
N ALA A 17 13.97 -8.13 -10.67
CA ALA A 17 13.86 -8.86 -11.93
C ALA A 17 13.07 -10.18 -11.82
N ALA A 18 13.02 -10.79 -10.63
CA ALA A 18 12.39 -12.10 -10.41
C ALA A 18 10.87 -12.04 -10.09
N GLY A 19 10.23 -10.86 -10.17
CA GLY A 19 8.81 -10.68 -9.81
C GLY A 19 8.49 -11.02 -8.35
N LYS A 20 9.52 -11.23 -7.52
CA LYS A 20 9.43 -11.77 -6.16
C LYS A 20 9.41 -10.67 -5.11
N ASP A 21 8.69 -9.58 -5.41
CA ASP A 21 8.35 -8.56 -4.40
C ASP A 21 7.13 -8.97 -3.55
N LEU A 22 6.91 -10.28 -3.42
CA LEU A 22 6.24 -10.88 -2.26
C LEU A 22 7.10 -10.75 -0.97
N GLY A 23 8.28 -10.13 -1.08
CA GLY A 23 9.21 -9.81 0.01
C GLY A 23 9.39 -8.31 0.26
N GLY A 24 8.47 -7.45 -0.19
CA GLY A 24 8.30 -6.09 0.32
C GLY A 24 7.47 -6.09 1.61
N ARG A 25 7.59 -5.06 2.46
CA ARG A 25 6.79 -4.90 3.69
C ARG A 25 5.35 -5.29 3.40
N ARG A 26 4.85 -6.38 4.02
CA ARG A 26 3.47 -6.86 3.83
C ARG A 26 2.55 -5.64 3.87
N GLN A 27 1.64 -5.51 2.91
CA GLN A 27 0.60 -4.48 2.95
C GLN A 27 -0.06 -4.62 4.34
N GLN A 28 0.25 -3.69 5.25
CA GLN A 28 -0.21 -3.77 6.64
C GLN A 28 -1.74 -3.67 6.73
N PHE A 29 -2.38 -3.23 5.65
CA PHE A 29 -3.80 -3.02 5.52
C PHE A 29 -4.33 -3.80 4.33
N SER A 30 -5.35 -4.61 4.59
CA SER A 30 -6.06 -5.38 3.58
C SER A 30 -6.90 -4.46 2.69
N ASP A 31 -7.00 -4.80 1.41
CA ASP A 31 -7.82 -4.06 0.45
C ASP A 31 -9.31 -4.05 0.87
N SER A 32 -9.78 -5.09 1.58
CA SER A 32 -11.13 -5.14 2.16
C SER A 32 -11.36 -4.08 3.25
N GLN A 33 -10.33 -3.77 4.06
CA GLN A 33 -10.42 -2.73 5.07
C GLN A 33 -10.52 -1.34 4.42
N ILE A 34 -9.80 -1.12 3.31
CA ILE A 34 -9.85 0.13 2.54
C ILE A 34 -11.21 0.30 1.85
N SER A 35 -11.77 -0.77 1.29
CA SER A 35 -13.12 -0.75 0.71
C SER A 35 -14.19 -0.42 1.76
N ASN A 36 -14.08 -0.98 2.96
CA ASN A 36 -14.99 -0.64 4.06
C ASN A 36 -14.82 0.81 4.52
N ALA A 37 -13.58 1.28 4.62
CA ALA A 37 -13.27 2.67 4.97
C ALA A 37 -13.87 3.66 3.96
N ARG A 38 -13.86 3.32 2.66
CA ARG A 38 -14.51 4.11 1.62
C ARG A 38 -16.01 4.22 1.84
N ARG A 39 -16.68 3.09 2.11
CA ARG A 39 -18.13 3.10 2.40
C ARG A 39 -18.48 3.95 3.62
N LEU A 40 -17.64 3.94 4.66
CA LEU A 40 -17.83 4.79 5.84
C LEU A 40 -17.71 6.28 5.51
N ILE A 41 -16.74 6.66 4.68
CA ILE A 41 -16.60 8.06 4.23
C ILE A 41 -17.79 8.47 3.36
N GLU A 42 -18.25 7.60 2.46
CA GLU A 42 -19.44 7.84 1.63
C GLU A 42 -20.73 7.95 2.46
N ALA A 43 -20.80 7.22 3.58
CA ALA A 43 -21.88 7.33 4.56
C ALA A 43 -21.84 8.62 5.41
N GLY A 44 -20.84 9.48 5.21
CA GLY A 44 -20.69 10.77 5.88
C GLY A 44 -19.77 10.75 7.10
N GLU A 45 -19.10 9.63 7.38
CA GLU A 45 -18.22 9.52 8.53
C GLU A 45 -16.89 10.25 8.27
N PRO A 46 -16.37 11.04 9.23
CA PRO A 46 -15.17 11.84 8.99
C PRO A 46 -13.94 10.96 8.75
N ALA A 47 -13.26 11.18 7.63
CA ALA A 47 -12.07 10.41 7.24
C ALA A 47 -10.95 10.42 8.28
N THR A 48 -10.89 11.44 9.15
CA THR A 48 -10.02 11.49 10.34
C THR A 48 -10.30 10.38 11.33
N HIS A 49 -11.58 10.08 11.59
CA HIS A 49 -12.00 9.04 12.52
C HIS A 49 -11.71 7.67 11.93
N VAL A 50 -12.13 7.44 10.69
CA VAL A 50 -11.90 6.18 9.97
C VAL A 50 -10.40 5.85 9.86
N ALA A 51 -9.55 6.86 9.59
CA ALA A 51 -8.10 6.65 9.54
C ALA A 51 -7.52 6.29 10.92
N ARG A 52 -8.01 6.91 12.00
CA ARG A 52 -7.57 6.61 13.37
C ARG A 52 -7.96 5.20 13.81
N ASP A 53 -9.18 4.76 13.49
CA ASP A 53 -9.66 3.40 13.77
C ASP A 53 -8.77 2.35 13.10
N LEU A 54 -8.40 2.60 11.84
CA LEU A 54 -7.47 1.77 11.08
C LEU A 54 -5.99 1.98 11.47
N SER A 55 -5.69 2.79 12.48
CA SER A 55 -4.33 3.12 12.92
C SER A 55 -3.42 3.61 11.78
N MET A 56 -3.98 4.38 10.84
CA MET A 56 -3.26 4.93 9.69
C MET A 56 -3.41 6.45 9.59
N SER A 57 -2.49 7.08 8.86
CA SER A 57 -2.64 8.49 8.52
C SER A 57 -3.66 8.67 7.40
N ARG A 58 -4.38 9.80 7.40
CA ARG A 58 -5.33 10.17 6.31
C ARG A 58 -4.69 10.10 4.92
N ALA A 59 -3.43 10.52 4.82
CA ALA A 59 -2.70 10.49 3.57
C ALA A 59 -2.49 9.06 3.07
N THR A 60 -2.24 8.10 3.98
CA THR A 60 -2.16 6.68 3.62
C THR A 60 -3.53 6.17 3.18
N LEU A 61 -4.61 6.54 3.86
CA LEU A 61 -5.97 6.14 3.47
C LEU A 61 -6.29 6.55 2.02
N TYR A 62 -6.08 7.82 1.67
CA TYR A 62 -6.34 8.30 0.31
C TYR A 62 -5.43 7.68 -0.75
N ARG A 63 -4.14 7.47 -0.46
CA ARG A 63 -3.24 6.77 -1.39
C ARG A 63 -3.72 5.35 -1.66
N ARG A 64 -4.18 4.64 -0.63
CA ARG A 64 -4.67 3.26 -0.77
C ARG A 64 -5.98 3.18 -1.54
N MET A 65 -6.88 4.16 -1.37
CA MET A 65 -8.09 4.28 -2.18
C MET A 65 -7.74 4.48 -3.66
N ALA A 66 -6.82 5.40 -3.95
CA ALA A 66 -6.37 5.64 -5.32
C ALA A 66 -5.66 4.42 -5.94
N GLU A 67 -4.84 3.70 -5.16
CA GLU A 67 -4.23 2.44 -5.61
C GLU A 67 -5.28 1.36 -5.92
N LEU A 68 -6.34 1.26 -5.11
CA LEU A 68 -7.41 0.30 -5.33
C LEU A 68 -8.20 0.64 -6.60
N ASP A 69 -8.53 1.91 -6.81
CA ASP A 69 -9.21 2.39 -8.02
C ASP A 69 -8.36 2.18 -9.28
N ALA A 70 -7.05 2.44 -9.19
CA ALA A 70 -6.13 2.19 -10.29
C ALA A 70 -6.03 0.68 -10.63
N ARG A 71 -6.01 -0.20 -9.61
CA ARG A 71 -6.02 -1.65 -9.83
C ARG A 71 -7.33 -2.12 -10.46
N ASP A 72 -8.46 -1.62 -9.98
CA ASP A 72 -9.78 -1.94 -10.52
C ASP A 72 -9.90 -1.51 -11.99
N TRP A 73 -9.46 -0.30 -12.31
CA TRP A 73 -9.42 0.21 -13.69
C TRP A 73 -8.56 -0.65 -14.63
N ILE A 74 -7.43 -1.17 -14.15
CA ILE A 74 -6.58 -2.09 -14.93
C ILE A 74 -7.26 -3.46 -15.07
N ALA A 75 -7.92 -3.96 -14.02
CA ALA A 75 -8.56 -5.27 -14.01
C ALA A 75 -9.86 -5.34 -14.84
N GLN A 76 -10.57 -4.22 -14.97
CA GLN A 76 -11.83 -4.12 -15.71
C GLN A 76 -11.61 -3.91 -17.23
N ARG A 77 -10.35 -3.78 -17.68
CA ARG A 77 -9.96 -3.52 -19.08
C ARG A 77 -9.39 -4.76 -19.76
#